data_AF-A0AAU7DF94-F1
#
_entry.id   AF-A0AAU7DF94-F1
#
_cell.length_a   1.000
_cell.length_b   1.000
_cell.length_c   1.000
_cell.angle_alpha   90.00
_cell.angle_beta   90.00
_cell.angle_gamma   90.00
#
_symmetry.space_group_name_H-M   'P 1'
#
loop_
_entity.id
_entity.type
_entity.pdbx_description
1 polymer ?
#
loop_
_entity_poly.entity_id
_entity_poly.type
_entity_poly.pdbx_seq_one_letter_code
_entity_poly.pdbx_strand_id
1 'polypeptide(L)'
;MNTFATTTEQAKKPSSSDENKPGFRTKTISMRLTPGELAEVESAAQRAGKQPSEWLRETSLTAARERPSDPIELLLAEVWAVRHTLLSLFHAGAQATAEGKPLLPESVLKIRESADRKKLEQARRMLADFFGQRTEGGHQER
;
A
#
# COMPACT_ATOMS: atom_id res chain seq x y z
N MET A 1 -11.41 18.09 11.78
CA MET A 1 -12.40 17.20 11.14
C MET A 1 -12.95 17.94 9.93
N ASN A 2 -12.48 17.64 8.72
CA ASN A 2 -12.97 18.30 7.51
C ASN A 2 -14.01 17.41 6.85
N THR A 3 -15.27 17.83 6.95
CA THR A 3 -16.43 17.21 6.29
C THR A 3 -16.36 17.46 4.79
N PHE A 4 -16.17 16.40 4.01
CA PHE A 4 -16.30 16.46 2.55
C PHE A 4 -17.78 16.64 2.18
N ALA A 5 -18.15 17.83 1.70
CA ALA A 5 -19.48 18.08 1.16
C ALA A 5 -19.62 17.39 -0.20
N THR A 6 -20.37 16.30 -0.25
CA THR A 6 -20.80 15.67 -1.50
C THR A 6 -22.14 16.29 -1.88
N THR A 7 -22.15 17.21 -2.85
CA THR A 7 -23.41 17.72 -3.40
C THR A 7 -24.11 16.60 -4.16
N THR A 8 -25.21 16.11 -3.59
CA THR A 8 -26.12 15.16 -4.26
C THR A 8 -27.07 15.98 -5.12
N GLU A 9 -26.72 16.23 -6.38
CA GLU A 9 -27.74 16.58 -7.37
C GLU A 9 -28.54 15.32 -7.73
N GLN A 10 -29.86 15.42 -7.71
CA GLN A 10 -30.79 14.34 -8.07
C GLN A 10 -30.64 13.97 -9.55
N ALA A 11 -29.70 13.07 -9.86
CA ALA A 11 -29.59 12.46 -11.17
C ALA A 11 -30.60 11.31 -11.31
N LYS A 12 -31.32 11.32 -12.45
CA LYS A 12 -32.20 10.26 -12.96
C LYS A 12 -31.62 8.87 -12.65
N LYS A 13 -32.39 8.01 -11.98
CA LYS A 13 -31.98 6.66 -11.57
C LYS A 13 -31.48 5.88 -12.81
N PRO A 14 -30.21 5.47 -12.87
CA PRO A 14 -29.69 4.74 -14.01
C PRO A 14 -30.34 3.35 -14.07
N SER A 15 -30.56 2.85 -15.29
CA SER A 15 -31.08 1.50 -15.51
C SER A 15 -29.99 0.47 -15.19
N SER A 16 -30.37 -0.74 -14.75
CA SER A 16 -29.43 -1.79 -14.31
C SER A 16 -28.44 -2.25 -15.40
N SER A 17 -28.71 -1.95 -16.67
CA SER A 17 -27.83 -2.25 -17.80
C SER A 17 -26.71 -1.22 -18.00
N ASP A 18 -26.82 -0.02 -17.41
CA ASP A 18 -25.81 1.04 -17.56
C ASP A 18 -24.65 0.89 -16.57
N GLU A 19 -24.89 0.27 -15.41
CA GLU A 19 -23.86 0.08 -14.37
C GLU A 19 -22.70 -0.82 -14.80
N ASN A 20 -22.95 -1.76 -15.74
CA ASN A 20 -21.94 -2.70 -16.23
C ASN A 20 -21.13 -2.20 -17.44
N LYS A 21 -21.33 -0.95 -17.89
CA LYS A 21 -20.55 -0.39 -19.00
C LYS A 21 -19.14 0.01 -18.53
N PRO A 22 -18.07 -0.36 -19.26
CA PRO A 22 -16.73 0.15 -19.01
C PRO A 22 -16.75 1.69 -19.02
N GLY A 23 -16.38 2.31 -17.91
CA GLY A 23 -16.35 3.77 -17.78
C GLY A 23 -17.63 4.42 -17.27
N PHE A 24 -18.60 3.67 -16.74
CA PHE A 24 -19.73 4.23 -16.01
C PHE A 24 -19.25 4.97 -14.76
N ARG A 25 -19.42 6.30 -14.76
CA ARG A 25 -18.96 7.21 -13.69
C ARG A 25 -20.12 8.10 -13.27
N THR A 26 -20.59 7.92 -12.04
CA THR A 26 -21.76 8.63 -11.49
C THR A 26 -21.43 9.59 -10.35
N LYS A 27 -20.16 9.66 -9.97
CA LYS A 27 -19.69 10.48 -8.85
C LYS A 27 -18.71 11.53 -9.35
N THR A 28 -18.85 12.74 -8.85
CA THR A 28 -18.03 13.90 -9.20
C THR A 28 -17.30 14.40 -7.97
N ILE A 29 -16.02 14.71 -8.11
CA ILE A 29 -15.20 15.41 -7.12
C ILE A 29 -14.90 16.79 -7.72
N SER A 30 -15.23 17.86 -7.00
CA SER A 30 -14.94 19.24 -7.43
C SER A 30 -13.85 19.85 -6.56
N MET A 31 -12.99 20.65 -7.19
CA MET A 31 -11.86 21.33 -6.55
C MET A 31 -11.75 22.74 -7.12
N ARG A 32 -11.47 23.72 -6.25
CA ARG A 32 -11.12 25.08 -6.69
C ARG A 32 -9.61 25.16 -6.86
N LEU A 33 -9.17 25.78 -7.95
CA LEU A 33 -7.78 26.00 -8.27
C LEU A 33 -7.55 27.49 -8.51
N THR A 34 -6.41 27.99 -8.06
CA THR A 34 -5.86 29.26 -8.53
C THR A 34 -5.47 29.14 -10.01
N PRO A 35 -5.33 30.27 -10.73
CA PRO A 35 -4.88 30.24 -12.13
C PRO A 35 -3.52 29.56 -12.33
N GLY A 36 -2.60 29.72 -11.38
CA GLY A 36 -1.28 29.09 -11.42
C GLY A 36 -1.36 27.56 -11.28
N GLU A 37 -2.11 27.07 -10.30
CA GLU A 37 -2.32 25.63 -10.11
C GLU A 37 -3.02 24.99 -11.33
N LEU A 38 -3.99 25.69 -11.93
CA LEU A 38 -4.64 25.20 -13.15
C LEU A 38 -3.64 25.07 -14.31
N ALA A 39 -2.79 26.08 -14.52
CA ALA A 39 -1.78 26.05 -15.59
C ALA A 39 -0.77 24.91 -15.39
N GLU A 40 -0.38 24.60 -14.15
CA GLU A 40 0.50 23.47 -13.84
C GLU A 40 -0.15 22.13 -14.21
N VAL A 41 -1.43 21.94 -13.85
CA VAL A 41 -2.22 20.74 -14.18
C VAL A 41 -2.36 20.59 -15.70
N GLU A 42 -2.69 21.66 -16.41
CA GLU A 42 -2.82 21.64 -17.87
C GLU A 42 -1.50 21.30 -18.55
N SER A 43 -0.39 21.91 -18.09
CA SER A 43 0.94 21.62 -18.60
C SER A 43 1.36 20.16 -18.35
N ALA A 44 1.05 19.61 -17.18
CA ALA A 44 1.33 18.22 -16.87
C ALA A 44 0.49 17.24 -17.70
N ALA A 45 -0.80 17.53 -17.87
CA ALA A 45 -1.70 16.75 -18.71
C ALA A 45 -1.26 16.78 -20.19
N GLN A 46 -0.86 17.96 -20.68
CA GLN A 46 -0.33 18.13 -22.03
C GLN A 46 0.96 17.32 -22.25
N ARG A 47 1.91 17.35 -21.31
CA ARG A 47 3.12 16.51 -21.37
C ARG A 47 2.79 15.02 -21.41
N ALA A 48 1.71 14.61 -20.75
CA ALA A 48 1.22 13.23 -20.74
C ALA A 48 0.35 12.87 -21.95
N GLY A 49 0.02 13.83 -22.84
CA GLY A 49 -0.88 13.63 -23.98
C GLY A 49 -2.32 13.34 -23.58
N LYS A 50 -2.77 13.82 -22.41
CA LYS A 50 -4.08 13.51 -21.83
C LYS A 50 -4.91 14.78 -21.60
N GLN A 51 -6.22 14.61 -21.50
CA GLN A 51 -7.10 15.67 -21.00
C GLN A 51 -6.84 15.90 -19.50
N PRO A 52 -6.95 17.14 -18.97
CA PRO A 52 -6.68 17.43 -17.56
C PRO A 52 -7.49 16.57 -16.58
N SER A 53 -8.76 16.31 -16.88
CA SER A 53 -9.64 15.48 -16.04
C SER A 53 -9.25 14.00 -16.03
N GLU A 54 -8.78 13.48 -17.16
CA GLU A 54 -8.27 12.11 -17.28
C GLU A 54 -6.95 11.95 -16.54
N TRP A 55 -6.03 12.89 -16.76
CA TRP A 55 -4.74 12.94 -16.08
C TRP A 55 -4.90 13.04 -14.56
N LEU A 56 -5.76 13.93 -14.06
CA LEU A 56 -6.05 14.07 -12.64
C LEU A 56 -6.68 12.81 -12.04
N ARG A 57 -7.63 12.18 -12.75
CA ARG A 57 -8.26 10.94 -12.30
C ARG A 57 -7.22 9.84 -12.14
N GLU A 58 -6.41 9.61 -13.15
CA GLU A 58 -5.36 8.60 -13.09
C GLU A 58 -4.36 8.89 -11.98
N THR A 59 -3.85 10.12 -11.91
CA THR A 59 -2.89 10.53 -10.88
C THR A 59 -3.47 10.32 -9.48
N SER A 60 -4.72 10.70 -9.25
CA SER A 60 -5.39 10.54 -7.96
C SER A 60 -5.64 9.08 -7.62
N LEU A 61 -6.06 8.25 -8.59
CA LEU A 61 -6.27 6.82 -8.38
C LEU A 61 -4.96 6.07 -8.19
N THR A 62 -3.91 6.44 -8.91
CA THR A 62 -2.55 5.94 -8.73
C THR A 62 -2.08 6.28 -7.33
N ALA A 63 -2.12 7.55 -6.91
CA ALA A 63 -1.75 7.95 -5.56
C ALA A 63 -2.62 7.31 -4.45
N ALA A 64 -3.88 6.99 -4.74
CA ALA A 64 -4.75 6.28 -3.78
C ALA A 64 -4.45 4.76 -3.69
N ARG A 65 -3.97 4.15 -4.78
CA ARG A 65 -3.65 2.72 -4.89
C ARG A 65 -2.21 2.42 -4.48
N GLU A 66 -1.30 3.22 -5.01
CA GLU A 66 0.04 3.42 -4.49
C GLU A 66 -0.11 4.16 -3.16
N ARG A 67 -0.55 3.44 -2.12
CA ARG A 67 -0.12 3.81 -0.77
C ARG A 67 1.38 4.09 -0.93
N PRO A 68 1.86 5.32 -0.61
CA PRO A 68 3.28 5.63 -0.76
C PRO A 68 4.03 4.46 -0.13
N SER A 69 4.94 3.84 -0.87
CA SER A 69 5.69 2.66 -0.43
C SER A 69 6.20 3.00 0.95
N ASP A 70 5.52 2.52 2.00
CA ASP A 70 5.69 3.14 3.30
C ASP A 70 7.14 2.87 3.67
N PRO A 71 8.00 3.89 3.80
CA PRO A 71 9.40 3.66 4.09
C PRO A 71 9.52 2.83 5.39
N ILE A 72 8.54 2.95 6.29
CA ILE A 72 8.42 2.14 7.50
C ILE A 72 8.06 0.69 7.20
N GLU A 73 7.16 0.40 6.24
CA GLU A 73 6.87 -0.98 5.80
C GLU A 73 8.13 -1.64 5.22
N LEU A 74 8.86 -0.94 4.36
CA LEU A 74 10.11 -1.46 3.79
C LEU A 74 11.16 -1.72 4.88
N LEU A 75 11.40 -0.73 5.75
CA LEU A 75 12.36 -0.87 6.85
C LEU A 75 11.96 -2.02 7.79
N LEU A 76 10.68 -2.12 8.14
CA LEU A 76 10.19 -3.19 9.00
C LEU A 76 10.34 -4.56 8.32
N ALA A 77 10.11 -4.65 7.00
CA ALA A 77 10.32 -5.86 6.24
C ALA A 77 11.79 -6.29 6.27
N GLU A 78 12.73 -5.37 6.03
CA GLU A 78 14.16 -5.69 6.08
C GLU A 78 14.61 -6.07 7.51
N VAL A 79 14.16 -5.34 8.54
CA VAL A 79 14.46 -5.66 9.94
C VAL A 79 13.91 -7.04 10.32
N TRP A 80 12.68 -7.35 9.89
CA TRP A 80 12.09 -8.67 10.12
C TRP A 80 12.88 -9.77 9.42
N ALA A 81 13.26 -9.56 8.16
CA ALA A 81 14.04 -10.51 7.38
C ALA A 81 15.40 -10.80 8.04
N VAL A 82 16.12 -9.75 8.46
CA VAL A 82 17.40 -9.88 9.18
C VAL A 82 17.22 -10.67 10.47
N ARG A 83 16.20 -10.32 11.29
CA ARG A 83 15.89 -11.04 12.53
C ARG A 83 15.60 -12.52 12.26
N HIS A 84 14.77 -12.81 11.27
CA HIS A 84 14.38 -14.17 10.93
C HIS A 84 15.57 -14.99 10.41
N THR A 85 16.36 -14.43 9.50
CA THR A 85 17.56 -15.07 8.95
C THR A 85 18.58 -15.37 10.04
N LEU A 86 18.87 -14.42 10.94
CA LEU A 86 19.79 -14.64 12.05
C LEU A 86 19.33 -15.79 12.95
N LEU A 87 18.08 -15.77 13.41
CA LEU A 87 17.54 -16.82 14.27
C LEU A 87 17.55 -18.19 13.56
N SER A 88 17.18 -18.22 12.27
CA SER A 88 17.18 -19.45 11.48
C SER A 88 18.58 -20.01 11.27
N LEU A 89 19.58 -19.15 11.07
CA LEU A 89 20.98 -19.57 10.92
C LEU A 89 21.55 -20.11 12.23
N PHE A 90 21.28 -19.46 13.36
CA PHE A 90 21.69 -19.97 14.67
C PHE A 90 21.06 -21.33 14.96
N HIS A 91 19.75 -21.48 14.67
CA HIS A 91 19.05 -22.73 14.86
C HIS A 91 19.61 -23.85 13.95
N ALA A 92 19.75 -23.58 12.65
CA ALA A 92 20.28 -24.55 11.70
C ALA A 92 21.75 -24.92 11.99
N GLY A 93 22.57 -23.97 12.41
CA GLY A 93 23.95 -24.20 12.81
C GLY A 93 24.07 -25.04 14.08
N ALA A 94 23.24 -24.76 15.09
CA ALA A 94 23.18 -25.56 16.32
C ALA A 94 22.76 -27.00 16.01
N GLN A 95 21.75 -27.19 15.15
CA GLN A 95 21.30 -28.51 14.73
C GLN A 95 22.40 -29.27 13.96
N ALA A 96 23.05 -28.62 12.99
CA ALA A 96 24.13 -29.22 12.23
C ALA A 96 25.29 -29.67 13.15
N THR A 97 25.64 -28.82 14.12
CA THR A 97 26.67 -29.13 15.13
C THR A 97 26.29 -30.34 15.99
N ALA A 98 25.03 -30.42 16.44
CA ALA A 98 24.54 -31.56 17.20
C ALA A 98 24.55 -32.87 16.39
N GLU A 99 24.33 -32.78 15.08
CA GLU A 99 24.43 -33.91 14.15
C GLU A 99 25.87 -34.23 13.71
N GLY A 100 26.87 -33.46 14.14
CA GLY A 100 28.26 -33.60 13.71
C GLY A 100 28.49 -33.27 12.23
N LYS A 101 27.59 -32.49 11.62
CA LYS A 101 27.64 -32.10 10.20
C LYS A 101 27.92 -30.61 10.06
N PRO A 102 28.58 -30.17 8.97
CA PRO A 102 28.69 -28.76 8.67
C PRO A 102 27.34 -28.20 8.20
N LEU A 103 27.09 -26.92 8.48
CA LEU A 103 25.98 -26.19 7.87
C LEU A 103 26.27 -26.00 6.37
N LEU A 104 25.43 -26.58 5.51
CA LEU A 104 25.63 -26.53 4.07
C LEU A 104 25.35 -25.11 3.52
N PRO A 105 26.14 -24.61 2.54
CA PRO A 105 25.89 -23.32 1.89
C PRO A 105 24.48 -23.21 1.30
N GLU A 106 23.97 -24.30 0.72
CA GLU A 106 22.60 -24.36 0.17
C GLU A 106 21.52 -24.10 1.23
N SER A 107 21.75 -24.54 2.46
CA SER A 107 20.82 -24.28 3.57
C SER A 107 20.79 -22.80 3.93
N VAL A 108 21.95 -22.12 3.89
CA VAL A 108 22.05 -20.67 4.14
C VAL A 108 21.28 -19.88 3.08
N LEU A 109 21.44 -20.24 1.80
CA LEU A 109 20.72 -19.61 0.70
C LEU A 109 19.20 -19.81 0.82
N LYS A 110 18.75 -21.04 1.11
CA LYS A 110 17.33 -21.35 1.32
C LYS A 110 16.72 -20.55 2.48
N ILE A 111 17.47 -20.38 3.58
CA ILE A 111 17.02 -19.56 4.73
C ILE A 111 16.81 -18.11 4.28
N ARG A 112 17.77 -17.55 3.54
CA ARG A 112 17.66 -16.18 3.00
C ARG A 112 16.45 -16.04 2.06
N GLU A 113 16.33 -16.91 1.06
CA GLU A 113 15.23 -16.87 0.09
C GLU A 113 13.85 -17.03 0.75
N SER A 114 13.77 -17.85 1.81
CA SER A 114 12.54 -17.99 2.61
C SER A 114 12.18 -16.69 3.33
N ALA A 115 13.17 -16.00 3.92
CA ALA A 115 12.96 -14.71 4.57
C ALA A 115 12.56 -13.62 3.56
N ASP A 116 13.26 -13.53 2.43
CA ASP A 116 12.99 -12.55 1.37
C ASP A 116 11.58 -12.70 0.77
N ARG A 117 11.08 -13.93 0.61
CA ARG A 117 9.72 -14.17 0.12
C ARG A 117 8.62 -13.72 1.09
N LYS A 118 8.90 -13.73 2.41
CA LYS A 118 7.89 -13.49 3.44
C LYS A 118 7.93 -12.09 4.03
N LYS A 119 9.03 -11.35 3.88
CA LYS A 119 9.30 -10.12 4.64
C LYS A 119 8.23 -9.03 4.48
N LEU A 120 7.72 -8.82 3.27
CA LEU A 120 6.68 -7.81 3.01
C LEU A 120 5.34 -8.20 3.64
N GLU A 121 4.93 -9.47 3.50
CA GLU A 121 3.68 -9.97 4.11
C GLU A 121 3.74 -9.82 5.64
N GLN A 122 4.88 -10.17 6.24
CA GLN A 122 5.07 -10.10 7.69
C GLN A 122 5.10 -8.66 8.19
N ALA A 123 5.77 -7.74 7.49
CA ALA A 123 5.75 -6.32 7.84
C ALA A 123 4.33 -5.75 7.81
N ARG A 124 3.55 -6.06 6.77
CA ARG A 124 2.14 -5.64 6.67
C ARG A 124 1.29 -6.16 7.80
N ARG A 125 1.46 -7.44 8.16
CA ARG A 125 0.76 -8.04 9.30
C ARG A 125 1.10 -7.33 10.61
N MET A 126 2.38 -7.10 10.88
CA MET A 126 2.83 -6.41 12.09
C MET A 126 2.28 -4.98 12.18
N LEU A 127 2.25 -4.24 11.06
CA LEU A 127 1.64 -2.91 11.00
C LEU A 127 0.13 -2.98 11.25
N ALA A 128 -0.57 -3.92 10.63
CA ALA A 128 -2.01 -4.11 10.82
C ALA A 128 -2.34 -4.42 12.29
N ASP A 129 -1.60 -5.33 12.92
CA ASP A 129 -1.76 -5.69 14.33
C ASP A 129 -1.52 -4.48 15.24
N PHE A 130 -0.46 -3.70 14.98
CA PHE A 130 -0.14 -2.49 15.75
C PHE A 130 -1.23 -1.40 15.64
N PHE A 131 -1.75 -1.16 14.44
CA PHE A 131 -2.84 -0.20 14.23
C PHE A 131 -4.18 -0.69 14.80
N GLY A 132 -4.44 -2.01 14.76
CA GLY A 132 -5.59 -2.63 15.39
C GLY A 132 -5.60 -2.39 16.90
N GLN A 133 -4.47 -2.63 17.58
CA GLN A 133 -4.32 -2.39 19.02
C GLN A 133 -4.52 -0.92 19.41
N ARG A 134 -4.08 0.03 18.58
CA ARG A 134 -4.33 1.47 18.81
C ARG A 134 -5.80 1.86 18.74
N THR A 135 -6.61 1.11 18.00
CA THR A 135 -8.03 1.42 17.80
C THR A 135 -8.87 0.86 18.96
N GLU A 136 -8.51 -0.30 19.50
CA GLU A 136 -9.19 -0.92 20.63
C GLU A 136 -8.89 -0.22 21.97
N GLY A 137 -7.66 0.29 22.17
CA GLY A 137 -7.29 1.02 23.40
C GLY A 137 -7.93 2.41 23.54
N GLY A 138 -8.48 2.98 22.46
CA GLY A 138 -9.13 4.30 22.47
C GLY A 138 -10.62 4.30 22.84
N HIS A 139 -11.22 3.13 23.09
CA HIS A 139 -12.62 3.00 23.49
C HIS A 139 -12.83 2.77 25.00
N GLN A 140 -11.75 2.70 25.79
CA GLN A 140 -11.83 2.46 27.23
C GLN A 140 -11.60 3.70 28.11
N GLU A 141 -11.33 4.85 27.50
CA GLU A 141 -11.22 6.14 28.19
C GLU A 141 -12.19 7.18 27.61
N ARG A 142 -13.51 6.95 27.74
CA ARG A 142 -14.53 8.02 27.70
C ARG A 142 -15.74 7.67 28.56
#